data_AF-A0A940UXJ7-F1
#
_entry.id   AF-A0A940UXJ7-F1
#
_cell.length_a   1.000
_cell.length_b   1.000
_cell.length_c   1.000
_cell.angle_alpha   90.00
_cell.angle_beta   90.00
_cell.angle_gamma   90.00
#
_symmetry.space_group_name_H-M   'P 1'
#
loop_
_entity.id
_entity.type
_entity.pdbx_description
1 polymer ?
#
loop_
_entity_poly.entity_id
_entity_poly.type
_entity_poly.pdbx_seq_one_letter_code
_entity_poly.pdbx_strand_id
1 'polypeptide(L)' 'MDKAESTQEMYNQYKGQHAIMDRRIQMLLKKSYLTEAEEREIKILKKKKLYVKDLMENLADALQRKEKH' A
#
# COMPACT_ATOMS: atom_id res chain seq x y z
N MET A 1 21.01 -5.89 13.66
CA MET A 1 19.97 -6.10 12.64
C MET A 1 20.43 -5.42 11.38
N ASP A 2 20.53 -6.18 10.29
CA ASP A 2 21.00 -5.66 9.02
C ASP A 2 19.99 -4.66 8.45
N LYS A 3 20.48 -3.51 7.97
CA LYS A 3 19.61 -2.48 7.36
C LYS A 3 18.81 -3.03 6.17
N ALA A 4 19.32 -4.08 5.50
CA ALA A 4 18.63 -4.75 4.40
C ALA A 4 17.42 -5.58 4.88
N GLU A 5 17.58 -6.36 5.96
CA GLU A 5 16.45 -7.07 6.60
C GLU A 5 15.38 -6.10 7.04
N SER A 6 15.77 -4.98 7.68
CA SER A 6 14.84 -3.93 8.10
C SER A 6 14.08 -3.29 6.92
N THR A 7 14.74 -3.09 5.78
CA THR A 7 14.10 -2.53 4.56
C THR A 7 13.10 -3.52 3.96
N GLN A 8 13.45 -4.81 3.93
CA GLN A 8 12.59 -5.89 3.44
C GLN A 8 11.36 -6.10 4.33
N GLU A 9 11.53 -6.02 5.66
CA GLU A 9 10.44 -6.07 6.63
C GLU A 9 9.46 -4.91 6.43
N MET A 10 9.95 -3.68 6.27
CA MET A 10 9.10 -2.51 5.99
C MET A 10 8.34 -2.68 4.67
N TYR A 11 8.99 -3.18 3.63
CA TYR A 11 8.33 -3.46 2.35
C TYR A 11 7.19 -4.48 2.51
N ASN A 12 7.43 -5.56 3.26
CA ASN A 12 6.41 -6.58 3.55
C ASN A 12 5.23 -6.00 4.35
N GLN A 13 5.50 -5.12 5.32
CA GLN A 13 4.45 -4.42 6.06
C GLN A 13 3.59 -3.54 5.14
N TYR A 14 4.22 -2.72 4.29
CA TYR A 14 3.50 -1.87 3.35
C TYR A 14 2.71 -2.68 2.32
N LYS A 15 3.26 -3.81 1.85
CA LYS A 15 2.53 -4.75 0.98
C LYS A 15 1.27 -5.29 1.67
N GLY A 16 1.35 -5.63 2.95
CA GLY A 16 0.20 -6.05 3.76
C GLY A 16 -0.85 -4.94 3.87
N GLN A 17 -0.44 -3.72 4.20
CA GLN A 17 -1.33 -2.56 4.29
C GLN A 17 -2.01 -2.25 2.96
N HIS A 18 -1.26 -2.28 1.86
CA HIS A 18 -1.78 -2.08 0.51
C HIS A 18 -2.84 -3.13 0.15
N ALA A 19 -2.60 -4.40 0.47
CA ALA A 19 -3.56 -5.49 0.23
C ALA A 19 -4.84 -5.34 1.06
N ILE A 20 -4.73 -4.91 2.33
CA ILE A 20 -5.90 -4.65 3.19
C ILE A 20 -6.76 -3.52 2.63
N MET A 21 -6.12 -2.42 2.21
CA MET A 21 -6.83 -1.28 1.60
C MET A 21 -7.52 -1.69 0.30
N ASP A 22 -6.86 -2.49 -0.53
CA ASP A 22 -7.45 -2.98 -1.78
C ASP A 22 -8.67 -3.87 -1.54
N ARG A 23 -8.57 -4.84 -0.61
CA ARG A 23 -9.70 -5.68 -0.21
C ARG A 23 -10.88 -4.85 0.27
N ARG A 24 -10.63 -3.83 1.10
CA ARG A 24 -11.69 -2.95 1.62
C ARG A 24 -12.36 -2.16 0.50
N ILE A 25 -11.59 -1.60 -0.44
CA ILE A 25 -12.13 -0.92 -1.63
C ILE A 25 -12.99 -1.89 -2.45
N GLN A 26 -12.52 -3.10 -2.72
CA GLN A 26 -13.29 -4.11 -3.47
C GLN A 26 -14.59 -4.49 -2.76
N MET A 27 -14.58 -4.62 -1.43
CA MET A 27 -15.80 -4.91 -0.66
C MET A 27 -16.83 -3.78 -0.77
N LEU A 28 -16.38 -2.52 -0.75
CA LEU A 28 -17.27 -1.38 -0.92
C LEU A 28 -17.81 -1.32 -2.36
N LEU A 29 -16.96 -1.50 -3.37
CA LEU A 29 -17.36 -1.48 -4.78
C LEU A 29 -18.29 -2.63 -5.19
N LYS A 30 -18.34 -3.73 -4.42
CA LYS A 30 -19.31 -4.83 -4.63
C LYS A 30 -20.73 -4.46 -4.22
N LYS A 31 -20.94 -3.39 -3.45
CA LYS A 31 -22.27 -2.93 -3.06
C LYS A 31 -22.97 -2.30 -4.26
N SER A 32 -24.25 -2.62 -4.45
CA SER A 32 -25.06 -2.05 -5.54
C SER A 32 -25.24 -0.54 -5.43
N TYR A 33 -25.21 -0.01 -4.21
CA TYR A 33 -25.29 1.42 -3.93
C TYR A 33 -24.34 1.76 -2.78
N LEU A 34 -23.69 2.92 -2.89
CA LEU A 34 -22.79 3.47 -1.89
C LEU A 34 -23.44 4.69 -1.26
N THR A 35 -23.32 4.81 0.06
CA THR A 35 -23.61 6.06 0.76
C THR A 35 -22.49 7.08 0.54
N GLU A 36 -22.77 8.37 0.72
CA GLU A 36 -21.75 9.42 0.60
C GLU A 36 -20.53 9.17 1.53
N ALA A 37 -20.78 8.59 2.70
CA ALA A 37 -19.72 8.21 3.64
C ALA A 37 -18.82 7.12 3.05
N GLU A 38 -19.38 6.11 2.40
CA GLU A 38 -18.64 5.02 1.77
C GLU A 38 -17.90 5.48 0.51
N GLU A 39 -18.49 6.37 -0.29
CA GLU A 39 -17.79 6.99 -1.43
C GLU A 39 -16.58 7.81 -0.96
N ARG A 40 -16.74 8.56 0.13
CA ARG A 40 -15.66 9.29 0.77
C ARG A 40 -14.60 8.33 1.32
N GLU A 41 -15.01 7.23 1.93
CA GLU A 41 -14.11 6.17 2.40
C GLU A 41 -13.29 5.60 1.24
N ILE A 42 -13.91 5.26 0.10
CA ILE A 42 -13.21 4.78 -1.10
C ILE A 42 -12.18 5.81 -1.59
N LYS A 43 -12.55 7.10 -1.68
CA LYS A 43 -11.61 8.16 -2.10
C LYS A 43 -10.41 8.25 -1.16
N ILE A 44 -10.63 8.18 0.16
CA ILE A 44 -9.57 8.21 1.16
C ILE A 44 -8.69 6.95 1.05
N LEU A 45 -9.29 5.77 0.94
CA LEU A 45 -8.59 4.50 0.80
C LEU A 45 -7.74 4.46 -0.47
N LYS A 46 -8.23 4.98 -1.60
CA LYS A 46 -7.45 5.09 -2.84
C LYS A 46 -6.23 5.99 -2.67
N LYS A 47 -6.37 7.15 -2.02
CA LYS A 47 -5.23 8.05 -1.73
C LYS A 47 -4.20 7.38 -0.81
N LYS A 48 -4.65 6.71 0.26
CA LYS A 48 -3.76 5.97 1.16
C LYS A 48 -3.06 4.82 0.44
N LYS A 49 -3.77 4.08 -0.42
CA LYS A 49 -3.21 2.99 -1.22
C LYS A 49 -2.11 3.49 -2.16
N LEU A 50 -2.33 4.63 -2.83
CA LEU A 50 -1.32 5.26 -3.68
C LEU A 50 -0.07 5.67 -2.88
N TYR A 51 -0.26 6.31 -1.72
CA TYR A 51 0.85 6.68 -0.85
C TYR A 51 1.69 5.47 -0.40
N VAL A 52 1.03 4.37 -0.01
CA VAL A 52 1.73 3.14 0.40
C VAL A 52 2.47 2.51 -0.80
N LYS A 53 1.90 2.57 -2.01
CA LYS A 53 2.59 2.16 -3.24
C LYS A 53 3.86 2.98 -3.48
N ASP A 54 3.78 4.30 -3.33
CA ASP A 54 4.93 5.18 -3.53
C ASP A 54 6.04 4.88 -2.49
N LEU A 55 5.68 4.58 -1.24
CA LEU A 55 6.65 4.13 -0.22
C LEU A 55 7.30 2.79 -0.59
N MET A 56 6.51 1.83 -1.10
CA MET A 56 7.04 0.54 -1.56
C MET A 56 8.00 0.70 -2.73
N GLU A 57 7.69 1.55 -3.71
CA GLU A 57 8.54 1.83 -4.86
C GLU A 57 9.86 2.47 -4.41
N ASN A 58 9.81 3.44 -3.50
CA ASN A 58 11.02 4.04 -2.92
C ASN A 58 11.91 3.01 -2.20
N LEU A 59 11.31 2.07 -1.45
CA LEU A 59 12.07 1.00 -0.80
C LEU A 59 12.65 0.00 -1.81
N ALA A 60 11.88 -0.36 -2.86
CA ALA A 60 12.34 -1.25 -3.92
C ALA A 60 13.53 -0.65 -4.68
N ASP A 61 13.48 0.64 -4.99
CA ASP A 61 14.58 1.38 -5.62
C ASP A 61 15.82 1.41 -4.72
N ALA A 62 15.64 1.60 -3.41
CA ALA A 62 16.74 1.58 -2.45
C ALA A 62 17.41 0.20 -2.34
N LEU A 63 16.64 -0.88 -2.46
CA LEU A 63 17.16 -2.26 -2.51
C LEU A 63 17.92 -2.52 -3.81
N GLN A 64 17.36 -2.18 -4.97
CA GLN A 64 18.02 -2.37 -6.27
C GLN A 64 19.33 -1.59 -6.41
N ARG A 65 19.42 -0.38 -5.83
CA ARG A 65 20.66 0.41 -5.86
C ARG A 65 21.78 -0.22 -5.04
N LYS A 66 21.44 -0.97 -3.98
CA LYS A 66 22.43 -1.69 -3.17
C LYS A 66 22.96 -2.96 -3.83
N GLU A 67 22.16 -3.63 -4.67
CA GLU A 67 22.64 -4.82 -5.41
C GLU A 67 23.61 -4.46 -6.54
N LYS A 68 23.64 -3.20 -6.99
CA LYS A 68 24.49 -2.74 -8.10
C LYS A 68 25.86 -2.19 -7.67
N HIS A 69 26.15 -2.12 -6.37
CA HIS A 69 27.40 -1.60 -5.81
C HIS A 69 28.05 -2.62 -4.88
#